data_AF-D5MHN6-F1
#
_entry.id   AF-D5MHN6-F1
#
_cell.length_a   1.000
_cell.length_b   1.000
_cell.length_c   1.000
_cell.angle_alpha   90.00
_cell.angle_beta   90.00
_cell.angle_gamma   90.00
#
_symmetry.space_group_name_H-M   'P 1'
#
loop_
_entity.id
_entity.type
_entity.pdbx_description
1 polymer ?
#
loop_
_entity_poly.entity_id
_entity_poly.type
_entity_poly.pdbx_seq_one_letter_code
_entity_poly.pdbx_strand_id
1 'polypeptide(L)'
;MDEVEALCRLLQEYRVDGMLLSPGYQYVSVESDFFLVREEIHHKFQRVLELSKGYRLTSTPMFLEFAAGLREYPCSPWSTVTYTPQGWRGPCYLIGEKYYRTWEEFWQSVDWDYWESRQDPRCHNCKMHSGFEASVVLGLRNSPKDMLRMAVWNFLE
;
A
#
# COMPACT_ATOMS: atom_id res chain seq x y z
N MET A 1 -12.54 -12.83 -7.31
CA MET A 1 -12.99 -12.06 -6.13
C MET A 1 -13.57 -12.97 -5.08
N ASP A 2 -14.26 -14.02 -5.50
CA ASP A 2 -14.91 -15.01 -4.64
C ASP A 2 -13.94 -15.59 -3.58
N GLU A 3 -12.70 -15.90 -3.96
CA GLU A 3 -11.66 -16.37 -3.02
C GLU A 3 -11.26 -15.32 -1.97
N VAL A 4 -11.21 -14.04 -2.35
CA VAL A 4 -10.88 -12.94 -1.43
C VAL A 4 -12.01 -12.76 -0.43
N GLU A 5 -13.26 -12.77 -0.89
CA GLU A 5 -14.42 -12.69 -0.02
C GLU A 5 -14.53 -13.92 0.90
N ALA A 6 -14.30 -15.13 0.37
CA ALA A 6 -14.27 -16.34 1.18
C ALA A 6 -13.23 -16.28 2.30
N LEU A 7 -12.04 -15.73 2.01
CA LEU A 7 -11.02 -15.48 3.03
C LEU A 7 -11.50 -14.45 4.06
N CYS A 8 -12.10 -13.34 3.63
CA CYS A 8 -12.62 -12.33 4.57
C CYS A 8 -13.69 -12.90 5.49
N ARG A 9 -14.60 -13.73 4.95
CA ARG A 9 -15.61 -14.44 5.74
C ARG A 9 -15.00 -15.38 6.76
N LEU A 10 -14.03 -16.20 6.33
CA LEU A 10 -13.31 -17.11 7.21
C LEU A 10 -12.65 -16.34 8.37
N LEU A 11 -11.92 -15.26 8.06
CA LEU A 11 -11.23 -14.46 9.08
C LEU A 11 -12.19 -13.76 10.05
N GLN A 12 -13.36 -13.33 9.56
CA GLN A 12 -14.42 -12.79 10.40
C GLN A 12 -15.01 -13.85 11.33
N GLU A 13 -15.20 -15.09 10.88
CA GLU A 13 -15.64 -16.22 11.73
C GLU A 13 -14.64 -16.49 12.85
N TYR A 14 -13.33 -16.36 12.57
CA TYR A 14 -12.26 -16.44 13.57
C TYR A 14 -12.10 -15.18 14.43
N ARG A 15 -12.88 -14.12 14.19
CA ARG A 15 -12.88 -12.87 14.95
C ARG A 15 -11.50 -12.22 15.05
N VAL A 16 -10.76 -12.17 13.95
CA VAL A 16 -9.52 -11.39 13.89
C VAL A 16 -9.79 -9.90 14.10
N ASP A 17 -8.83 -9.17 14.68
CA ASP A 17 -8.98 -7.74 14.99
C ASP A 17 -9.13 -6.86 13.74
N GLY A 18 -8.64 -7.34 12.59
CA GLY A 18 -8.83 -6.66 11.32
C GLY A 18 -8.06 -7.34 10.19
N MET A 19 -8.37 -6.90 8.96
CA MET A 19 -7.76 -7.41 7.74
C MET A 19 -7.19 -6.28 6.90
N LEU A 20 -6.01 -6.50 6.35
CA LEU A 20 -5.40 -5.58 5.40
C LEU A 20 -5.38 -6.23 4.02
N LEU A 21 -6.00 -5.56 3.05
CA LEU A 21 -5.96 -5.97 1.66
C LEU A 21 -5.12 -4.96 0.87
N SER A 22 -4.14 -5.46 0.12
CA SER A 22 -3.24 -4.65 -0.69
C SER A 22 -3.01 -5.30 -2.06
N PRO A 23 -2.85 -4.52 -3.15
CA PRO A 23 -2.41 -5.06 -4.43
C PRO A 23 -1.05 -5.75 -4.26
N GLY A 24 -0.87 -6.89 -4.95
CA GLY A 24 0.44 -7.54 -5.04
C GLY A 24 1.42 -6.68 -5.85
N TYR A 25 2.70 -6.72 -5.47
CA TYR A 25 3.76 -6.04 -6.21
C TYR A 25 4.58 -7.05 -7.01
N GLN A 26 4.79 -6.76 -8.30
CA GLN A 26 5.61 -7.58 -9.18
C GLN A 26 7.09 -7.41 -8.84
N TYR A 27 7.69 -8.44 -8.24
CA TYR A 27 9.13 -8.47 -8.02
C TYR A 27 9.85 -8.82 -9.32
N VAL A 28 10.90 -8.07 -9.65
CA VAL A 28 11.75 -8.34 -10.82
C VAL A 28 12.36 -9.75 -10.77
N SER A 29 12.59 -10.27 -9.57
CA SER A 29 13.13 -11.62 -9.35
C SER A 29 12.13 -12.75 -9.58
N VAL A 30 10.85 -12.46 -9.86
CA VAL A 30 9.79 -13.44 -10.05
C VAL A 30 9.13 -13.19 -11.40
N GLU A 31 9.53 -13.96 -12.41
CA GLU A 31 8.83 -14.00 -13.69
C GLU A 31 7.51 -14.76 -13.50
N SER A 32 6.39 -14.04 -13.49
CA SER A 32 5.09 -14.67 -13.53
C SER A 32 3.96 -13.72 -13.94
N ASP A 33 3.01 -14.26 -14.68
CA ASP A 33 1.84 -13.57 -15.22
C ASP A 33 0.70 -13.40 -14.21
N PHE A 34 0.88 -13.79 -12.94
CA PHE A 34 -0.16 -13.62 -11.91
C PHE A 34 -0.21 -12.20 -11.31
N PHE A 35 0.75 -11.33 -11.61
CA PHE A 35 0.74 -9.95 -11.12
C PHE A 35 -0.18 -9.08 -11.97
N LEU A 36 -1.04 -8.33 -11.28
CA LEU A 36 -1.99 -7.44 -11.92
C LEU A 36 -1.29 -6.18 -12.45
N VAL A 37 -1.67 -5.75 -13.65
CA VAL A 37 -1.33 -4.40 -14.12
C VAL A 37 -2.26 -3.36 -13.49
N ARG A 38 -1.89 -2.07 -13.58
CA ARG A 38 -2.60 -0.98 -12.90
C ARG A 38 -4.12 -0.99 -13.10
N GLU A 39 -4.60 -1.17 -14.32
CA GLU A 39 -6.02 -1.18 -14.64
C GLU A 39 -6.77 -2.36 -14.00
N GLU A 40 -6.13 -3.52 -13.94
CA GLU A 40 -6.69 -4.71 -13.30
C GLU A 40 -6.72 -4.55 -11.77
N ILE A 41 -5.71 -3.88 -11.20
CA ILE A 41 -5.69 -3.49 -9.79
C ILE A 41 -6.89 -2.59 -9.49
N HIS A 42 -7.10 -1.53 -10.30
CA HIS A 42 -8.23 -0.61 -10.12
C HIS A 42 -9.56 -1.35 -10.13
N HIS A 43 -9.81 -2.18 -11.15
CA HIS A 43 -11.06 -2.93 -11.27
C HIS A 43 -11.28 -3.90 -10.09
N LYS A 44 -10.21 -4.58 -9.65
CA LYS A 44 -10.30 -5.48 -8.48
C LYS A 44 -10.55 -4.71 -7.20
N PHE A 45 -9.91 -3.55 -7.01
CA PHE A 45 -10.07 -2.76 -5.80
C PHE A 45 -11.36 -1.95 -5.73
N GLN A 46 -12.02 -1.65 -6.85
CA GLN A 46 -13.42 -1.20 -6.84
C GLN A 46 -14.33 -2.24 -6.18
N ARG A 47 -14.10 -3.54 -6.44
CA ARG A 47 -14.83 -4.62 -5.77
C ARG A 47 -14.42 -4.79 -4.30
N VAL A 48 -13.14 -4.55 -3.95
CA VAL A 48 -12.68 -4.54 -2.54
C VAL A 48 -13.29 -3.37 -1.76
N LEU A 49 -13.49 -2.21 -2.39
CA LEU A 49 -14.15 -1.06 -1.76
C LEU A 49 -15.64 -1.35 -1.45
N GLU A 50 -16.30 -2.13 -2.28
CA GLU A 50 -17.66 -2.62 -1.96
C GLU A 50 -17.63 -3.69 -0.85
N LEU A 51 -16.65 -4.60 -0.91
CA LEU A 51 -16.41 -5.62 0.12
C LEU A 51 -16.19 -4.98 1.50
N SER A 52 -15.46 -3.88 1.58
CA SER A 52 -15.12 -3.23 2.85
C SER A 52 -16.33 -2.71 3.63
N LYS A 53 -17.51 -2.59 2.99
CA LYS A 53 -18.76 -2.23 3.68
C LYS A 53 -19.32 -3.37 4.54
N GLY A 54 -18.93 -4.61 4.27
CA GLY A 54 -19.40 -5.81 4.97
C GLY A 54 -18.34 -6.47 5.87
N TYR A 55 -17.07 -6.06 5.74
CA TYR A 55 -15.94 -6.68 6.44
C TYR A 55 -15.01 -5.60 6.99
N ARG A 56 -14.54 -5.78 8.23
CA ARG A 56 -13.65 -4.85 8.91
C ARG A 56 -12.24 -4.86 8.31
N LEU A 57 -11.94 -3.87 7.48
CA LEU A 57 -10.60 -3.66 6.92
C LEU A 57 -9.83 -2.59 7.70
N THR A 58 -8.54 -2.82 7.93
CA THR A 58 -7.68 -1.87 8.66
C THR A 58 -7.09 -0.79 7.77
N SER A 59 -7.06 -1.00 6.45
CA SER A 59 -6.59 0.01 5.51
C SER A 59 -7.52 1.22 5.52
N THR A 60 -6.97 2.41 5.32
CA THR A 60 -7.80 3.61 5.21
C THR A 60 -8.74 3.56 3.99
N PRO A 61 -9.93 4.19 4.06
CA PRO A 61 -10.84 4.21 2.91
C PRO A 61 -10.23 4.97 1.73
N MET A 62 -9.38 5.97 2.00
CA MET A 62 -8.65 6.69 0.97
C MET A 62 -7.57 5.85 0.29
N PHE A 63 -6.91 4.93 1.01
CA PHE A 63 -6.03 3.95 0.37
C PHE A 63 -6.81 3.01 -0.54
N LEU A 64 -7.96 2.51 -0.10
CA LEU A 64 -8.82 1.65 -0.93
C LEU A 64 -9.28 2.38 -2.19
N GLU A 65 -9.65 3.66 -2.08
CA GLU A 65 -9.99 4.52 -3.23
C GLU A 65 -8.80 4.76 -4.15
N PHE A 66 -7.59 4.95 -3.61
CA PHE A 66 -6.37 5.03 -4.40
C PHE A 66 -6.11 3.74 -5.18
N ALA A 67 -6.20 2.59 -4.51
CA ALA A 67 -6.06 1.29 -5.12
C ALA A 67 -7.14 1.02 -6.18
N ALA A 68 -8.35 1.56 -5.99
CA ALA A 68 -9.47 1.51 -6.93
C ALA A 68 -9.39 2.51 -8.10
N GLY A 69 -8.36 3.36 -8.14
CA GLY A 69 -8.16 4.34 -9.21
C GLY A 69 -9.04 5.59 -9.10
N LEU A 70 -9.66 5.82 -7.94
CA LEU A 70 -10.56 6.96 -7.69
C LEU A 70 -9.80 8.21 -7.23
N ARG A 71 -8.53 8.06 -6.84
CA ARG A 71 -7.61 9.13 -6.47
C ARG A 71 -6.17 8.70 -6.66
N GLU A 72 -5.25 9.67 -6.71
CA GLU A 72 -3.81 9.42 -6.80
C GLU A 72 -3.07 10.07 -5.63
N TYR A 73 -1.99 9.41 -5.20
CA TYR A 73 -1.08 9.88 -4.17
C TYR A 73 0.37 9.72 -4.65
N PRO A 74 1.29 10.60 -4.22
CA PRO A 74 2.72 10.32 -4.31
C PRO A 74 3.04 9.07 -3.48
N CYS A 75 4.16 8.41 -3.75
CA CYS A 75 4.65 7.36 -2.86
C CYS A 75 5.36 8.00 -1.67
N SER A 76 5.23 7.46 -0.47
CA SER A 76 6.11 7.76 0.66
C SER A 76 7.00 6.54 0.94
N PRO A 77 8.03 6.27 0.12
CA PRO A 77 8.81 5.02 0.18
C PRO A 77 9.58 4.85 1.50
N TRP A 78 9.88 5.95 2.17
CA TRP A 78 10.55 6.01 3.47
C TRP A 78 9.64 5.70 4.66
N SER A 79 8.32 5.55 4.46
CA SER A 79 7.39 5.23 5.56
C SER A 79 7.62 3.84 6.14
N THR A 80 8.13 2.91 5.32
CA THR A 80 8.37 1.51 5.67
C THR A 80 9.76 1.11 5.19
N VAL A 81 10.74 1.37 6.04
CA VAL A 81 12.15 0.99 5.81
C VAL A 81 12.40 -0.42 6.32
N THR A 82 13.34 -1.15 5.72
CA THR A 82 13.62 -2.55 6.07
C THR A 82 15.10 -2.75 6.37
N TYR A 83 15.39 -3.36 7.51
CA TYR A 83 16.72 -3.84 7.87
C TYR A 83 16.75 -5.37 7.78
N THR A 84 17.72 -5.91 7.05
CA THR A 84 17.96 -7.35 6.92
C THR A 84 19.34 -7.69 7.48
N PRO A 85 19.71 -8.99 7.60
CA PRO A 85 21.08 -9.37 7.94
C PRO A 85 22.17 -8.80 7.01
N GLN A 86 21.81 -8.39 5.78
CA GLN A 86 22.74 -7.73 4.85
C GLN A 86 22.87 -6.22 5.12
N GLY A 87 21.94 -5.62 5.86
CA GLY A 87 21.90 -4.18 6.18
C GLY A 87 20.54 -3.54 5.87
N TRP A 88 20.51 -2.21 5.84
CA TRP A 88 19.35 -1.43 5.41
C TRP A 88 19.10 -1.63 3.92
N ARG A 89 17.92 -2.13 3.56
CA ARG A 89 17.52 -2.41 2.19
C ARG A 89 16.86 -1.18 1.57
N GLY A 90 17.46 -0.63 0.53
CA GLY A 90 16.96 0.56 -0.17
C GLY A 90 16.72 0.34 -1.66
N PRO A 91 15.93 1.23 -2.30
CA PRO A 91 15.30 2.43 -1.75
C PRO A 91 14.02 2.15 -0.93
N CYS A 92 13.36 1.03 -1.20
CA CYS A 92 12.23 0.50 -0.44
C CYS A 92 12.34 -1.02 -0.40
N TYR A 93 11.61 -1.66 0.51
CA TYR A 93 11.73 -3.11 0.74
C TYR A 93 11.31 -3.97 -0.48
N LEU A 94 10.53 -3.40 -1.40
CA LEU A 94 10.11 -4.07 -2.63
C LEU A 94 11.21 -4.07 -3.69
N ILE A 95 11.77 -2.89 -3.98
CA ILE A 95 12.77 -2.69 -5.02
C ILE A 95 14.13 -3.23 -4.55
N GLY A 96 14.59 -2.81 -3.38
CA GLY A 96 15.72 -3.42 -2.70
C GLY A 96 17.00 -3.58 -3.51
N GLU A 97 17.37 -2.56 -4.30
CA GLU A 97 18.57 -2.54 -5.14
C GLU A 97 19.88 -2.59 -4.37
N LYS A 98 19.93 -1.99 -3.19
CA LYS A 98 21.16 -1.80 -2.42
C LYS A 98 20.94 -2.15 -0.95
N TYR A 99 22.02 -2.59 -0.32
CA TYR A 99 22.11 -2.76 1.12
C TYR A 99 23.15 -1.79 1.66
N TYR A 100 22.80 -1.09 2.74
CA TYR A 100 23.66 -0.12 3.41
C TYR A 100 23.96 -0.59 4.83
N ARG A 101 25.17 -0.33 5.33
CA ARG A 101 25.59 -0.88 6.63
C ARG A 101 25.06 -0.06 7.80
N THR A 102 24.91 1.25 7.61
CA THR A 102 24.44 2.18 8.64
C THR A 102 23.16 2.89 8.20
N TRP A 103 22.42 3.40 9.18
CA TRP A 103 21.19 4.16 8.90
C TRP A 103 21.50 5.45 8.15
N GLU A 104 22.56 6.15 8.56
CA GLU A 104 23.00 7.41 7.99
C GLU A 104 23.34 7.24 6.50
N GLU A 105 24.09 6.19 6.17
CA GLU A 105 24.43 5.85 4.79
C GLU A 105 23.18 5.57 3.95
N PHE A 106 22.25 4.75 4.46
CA PHE A 106 20.98 4.48 3.79
C PHE A 106 20.18 5.76 3.55
N TRP A 107 19.97 6.56 4.59
CA TRP A 107 19.09 7.71 4.55
C TRP A 107 19.61 8.83 3.66
N GLN A 108 20.94 9.06 3.67
CA GLN A 108 21.56 10.14 2.91
C GLN A 108 21.88 9.76 1.46
N SER A 109 22.02 8.46 1.16
CA SER A 109 22.38 8.00 -0.18
C SER A 109 21.18 7.72 -1.09
N VAL A 110 19.99 7.51 -0.51
CA VAL A 110 18.77 7.27 -1.30
C VAL A 110 18.23 8.60 -1.81
N ASP A 111 18.01 8.68 -3.13
CA ASP A 111 17.36 9.80 -3.79
C ASP A 111 15.84 9.76 -3.55
N TRP A 112 15.39 10.31 -2.42
CA TRP A 112 13.99 10.24 -2.02
C TRP A 112 13.05 10.92 -3.02
N ASP A 113 13.42 12.09 -3.56
CA ASP A 113 12.60 12.82 -4.53
C ASP A 113 12.35 11.97 -5.79
N TYR A 114 13.38 11.27 -6.27
CA TYR A 114 13.24 10.32 -7.38
C TYR A 114 12.22 9.22 -7.06
N TRP A 115 12.29 8.60 -5.88
CA TRP A 115 11.42 7.48 -5.52
C TRP A 115 9.98 7.91 -5.18
N GLU A 116 9.80 9.10 -4.59
CA GLU A 116 8.49 9.69 -4.33
C GLU A 116 7.74 10.03 -5.63
N SER A 117 8.46 10.48 -6.67
CA SER A 117 7.88 10.81 -7.97
C SER A 117 7.33 9.60 -8.74
N ARG A 118 7.73 8.38 -8.36
CA ARG A 118 7.33 7.11 -8.98
C ARG A 118 7.64 7.03 -10.48
N GLN A 119 8.59 7.82 -10.99
CA GLN A 119 8.95 7.82 -12.40
C GLN A 119 9.73 6.56 -12.83
N ASP A 120 10.29 5.81 -11.89
CA ASP A 120 10.92 4.51 -12.18
C ASP A 120 9.89 3.52 -12.77
N PRO A 121 10.19 2.82 -13.87
CA PRO A 121 9.27 1.86 -14.49
C PRO A 121 8.75 0.78 -13.53
N ARG A 122 9.53 0.38 -12.52
CA ARG A 122 9.15 -0.61 -11.51
C ARG A 122 8.11 -0.08 -10.53
N CYS A 123 7.89 1.23 -10.48
CA CYS A 123 6.87 1.88 -9.66
C CYS A 123 5.54 2.07 -10.41
N HIS A 124 5.51 1.86 -11.74
CA HIS A 124 4.38 2.22 -12.59
C HIS A 124 3.06 1.55 -12.19
N ASN A 125 3.10 0.23 -11.92
CA ASN A 125 1.95 -0.55 -11.46
C ASN A 125 1.82 -0.58 -9.92
N CYS A 126 2.78 -0.01 -9.18
CA CYS A 126 2.80 -0.14 -7.73
C CYS A 126 1.63 0.63 -7.09
N LYS A 127 0.80 -0.10 -6.35
CA LYS A 127 -0.24 0.45 -5.46
C LYS A 127 -0.19 -0.19 -4.07
N MET A 128 1.00 -0.58 -3.62
CA MET A 128 1.21 -1.30 -2.36
C MET A 128 0.94 -0.43 -1.13
N HIS A 129 0.14 -0.94 -0.20
CA HIS A 129 -0.28 -0.25 1.02
C HIS A 129 0.85 0.47 1.78
N SER A 130 1.98 -0.20 2.00
CA SER A 130 3.08 0.29 2.83
C SER A 130 3.53 1.72 2.51
N GLY A 131 3.62 2.08 1.22
CA GLY A 131 4.03 3.42 0.81
C GLY A 131 2.88 4.43 0.81
N PHE A 132 1.71 4.00 0.36
CA PHE A 132 0.59 4.92 0.09
C PHE A 132 -0.30 5.20 1.30
N GLU A 133 -0.35 4.32 2.29
CA GLU A 133 -1.08 4.57 3.53
C GLU A 133 -0.49 5.77 4.28
N ALA A 134 0.84 5.87 4.34
CA ALA A 134 1.51 7.04 4.89
C ALA A 134 1.20 8.31 4.09
N SER A 135 1.18 8.23 2.76
CA SER A 135 0.82 9.34 1.89
C SER A 135 -0.63 9.80 2.11
N VAL A 136 -1.55 8.87 2.35
CA VAL A 136 -2.93 9.18 2.78
C VAL A 136 -2.91 9.96 4.08
N VAL A 137 -2.23 9.45 5.12
CA VAL A 137 -2.19 10.08 6.45
C VAL A 137 -1.61 11.49 6.38
N LEU A 138 -0.52 11.69 5.63
CA LEU A 138 0.07 13.01 5.39
C LEU A 138 -0.88 13.94 4.64
N GLY A 139 -1.69 13.40 3.73
CA GLY A 139 -2.69 14.13 2.96
C GLY A 139 -3.91 14.58 3.76
N LEU A 140 -4.24 13.91 4.89
CA LEU A 140 -5.44 14.20 5.68
C LEU A 140 -5.51 15.66 6.13
N ARG A 141 -4.37 16.25 6.52
CA ARG A 141 -4.31 17.65 6.97
C ARG A 141 -4.83 18.65 5.94
N ASN A 142 -4.85 18.27 4.66
CA ASN A 142 -5.30 19.11 3.56
C ASN A 142 -6.81 18.94 3.25
N SER A 143 -7.50 18.00 3.90
CA SER A 143 -8.89 17.64 3.58
C SER A 143 -9.70 17.38 4.86
N PRO A 144 -10.41 18.40 5.39
CA PRO A 144 -11.32 18.22 6.53
C PRO A 144 -12.38 17.14 6.29
N LYS A 145 -12.82 16.98 5.04
CA LYS A 145 -13.72 15.91 4.62
C LYS A 145 -13.10 14.53 4.83
N ASP A 146 -11.87 14.30 4.37
CA ASP A 146 -11.22 13.00 4.55
C ASP A 146 -10.83 12.75 6.01
N MET A 147 -10.54 13.79 6.81
CA MET A 147 -10.38 13.65 8.26
C MET A 147 -11.66 13.15 8.94
N LEU A 148 -12.82 13.72 8.61
CA LEU A 148 -14.10 13.25 9.14
C LEU A 148 -14.38 11.81 8.71
N ARG A 149 -14.16 11.49 7.43
CA ARG A 149 -14.31 10.12 6.93
C ARG A 149 -13.42 9.12 7.65
N MET A 150 -12.17 9.50 7.93
CA MET A 150 -11.25 8.69 8.72
C MET A 150 -11.76 8.43 10.14
N ALA A 151 -12.27 9.47 10.80
CA ALA A 151 -12.82 9.33 12.14
C ALA A 151 -14.04 8.38 12.14
N VAL A 152 -14.96 8.56 11.20
CA VAL A 152 -16.10 7.64 11.04
C VAL A 152 -15.61 6.21 10.81
N TRP A 153 -14.67 6.00 9.89
CA TRP A 153 -14.10 4.69 9.57
C TRP A 153 -13.50 3.96 10.77
N ASN A 154 -12.79 4.67 11.64
CA ASN A 154 -12.09 4.03 12.77
C ASN A 154 -12.97 3.83 14.01
N PHE A 155 -14.01 4.64 14.18
CA PHE A 155 -14.81 4.66 15.42
C PHE A 155 -16.24 4.12 15.26
N LEU A 156 -16.76 4.02 14.04
CA LEU A 156 -18.16 3.65 13.77
C LEU A 156 -18.31 2.36 12.94
N GLU A 157 -17.21 1.71 12.54
CA GLU A 157 -17.19 0.41 11.85
C GLU A 157 -16.66 -0.73 12.75
#